data_AF-A0A0D6JT82-F1
#
_entry.id   AF-A0A0D6JT82-F1
#
_cell.length_a   1.000
_cell.length_b   1.000
_cell.length_c   1.000
_cell.angle_alpha   90.00
_cell.angle_beta   90.00
_cell.angle_gamma   90.00
#
_symmetry.space_group_name_H-M   'P 1'
#
loop_
_entity.id
_entity.type
_entity.pdbx_description
1 polymer ?
#
loop_
_entity_poly.entity_id
_entity_poly.type
_entity_poly.pdbx_seq_one_letter_code
_entity_poly.pdbx_strand_id
1 'polypeptide(L)'
;MGSRRHPNATVASHQTVARRYLGDGFAWLARHLTEVPLYDYQCGAKAITAAAWSDVRTHLYEPGFAWDIELIAVAGAFGHRVAEVPVVWEDQPDSTVSPVDTTLKMARGLLRSRHRARTIREDRLHELIDARNDERTLVEQFSAEVTDD
;
A
#
# COMPACT_ATOMS: atom_id res chain seq x y z
N MET A 1 7.45 4.19 -8.64
CA MET A 1 6.16 4.87 -8.90
C MET A 1 6.39 6.03 -9.81
N GLY A 2 5.69 6.12 -10.94
CA GLY A 2 5.60 7.40 -11.64
C GLY A 2 4.92 8.42 -10.72
N SER A 3 5.31 9.69 -10.81
CA SER A 3 4.71 10.76 -10.03
C SER A 3 4.51 12.00 -10.88
N ARG A 4 3.25 12.45 -10.99
CA ARG A 4 2.86 13.70 -11.65
C ARG A 4 3.00 14.90 -10.72
N ARG A 5 3.14 14.64 -9.42
CA ARG A 5 3.28 15.65 -8.37
C ARG A 5 4.75 15.91 -7.98
N HIS A 6 5.69 15.27 -8.68
CA HIS A 6 7.12 15.48 -8.49
C HIS A 6 7.52 16.88 -8.99
N PRO A 7 8.43 17.62 -8.33
CA PRO A 7 8.84 18.97 -8.75
C PRO A 7 9.35 19.06 -10.20
N ASN A 8 9.94 17.97 -10.69
CA ASN A 8 10.45 17.85 -12.06
C ASN A 8 9.45 17.20 -13.04
N ALA A 9 8.20 16.96 -12.64
CA ALA A 9 7.17 16.43 -13.53
C ALA A 9 6.63 17.56 -14.43
N THR A 10 6.36 17.24 -15.69
CA THR A 10 5.67 18.15 -16.62
C THR A 10 4.25 17.64 -16.80
N VAL A 11 3.27 18.42 -16.35
CA VAL A 11 1.84 18.06 -16.41
C VAL A 11 1.08 19.14 -17.16
N ALA A 12 0.56 18.81 -18.33
CA ALA A 12 -0.43 19.64 -19.02
C ALA A 12 -1.82 19.27 -18.46
N SER A 13 -2.33 20.04 -17.50
CA SER A 13 -3.59 19.74 -16.80
C SER A 13 -4.65 20.82 -17.05
N HIS A 14 -5.83 20.35 -17.51
CA HIS A 14 -7.09 21.10 -17.55
C HIS A 14 -8.10 20.54 -16.53
N GLN A 15 -7.66 20.08 -15.35
CA GLN A 15 -8.59 19.52 -14.36
C GLN A 15 -9.37 20.61 -13.60
N THR A 16 -10.64 20.31 -13.32
CA THR A 16 -11.51 21.16 -12.49
C THR A 16 -11.00 21.24 -11.04
N VAL A 17 -11.17 22.40 -10.42
CA VAL A 17 -10.71 22.69 -9.05
C VAL A 17 -11.21 21.64 -8.04
N ALA A 18 -12.46 21.18 -8.17
CA ALA A 18 -13.04 20.15 -7.30
C ALA A 18 -12.31 18.80 -7.41
N ARG A 19 -11.93 18.38 -8.62
CA ARG A 19 -11.19 17.13 -8.85
C ARG A 19 -9.79 17.19 -8.22
N ARG A 20 -9.16 18.37 -8.26
CA ARG A 20 -7.88 18.61 -7.60
C ARG A 20 -7.98 18.46 -6.08
N TYR A 21 -8.96 19.10 -5.44
CA TYR A 21 -9.15 18.99 -3.99
C TYR A 21 -9.45 17.56 -3.53
N LEU A 22 -10.30 16.82 -4.27
CA LEU A 22 -10.58 15.41 -3.97
C LEU A 22 -9.32 14.55 -4.09
N GLY A 23 -8.52 14.76 -5.14
CA GLY A 23 -7.24 14.07 -5.32
C GLY A 23 -6.22 14.40 -4.22
N ASP A 24 -6.11 15.67 -3.82
CA ASP A 24 -5.22 16.11 -2.74
C ASP A 24 -5.61 15.52 -1.39
N GLY A 25 -6.92 15.54 -1.06
CA GLY A 25 -7.43 14.91 0.16
C GLY A 25 -7.21 13.40 0.17
N PHE A 26 -7.40 12.74 -0.97
CA PHE A 26 -7.12 11.31 -1.10
C PHE A 26 -5.62 11.00 -0.91
N ALA A 27 -4.73 11.74 -1.56
CA ALA A 27 -3.29 11.55 -1.43
C ALA A 27 -2.81 11.79 0.00
N TRP A 28 -3.35 12.82 0.68
CA TRP A 28 -3.08 13.05 2.10
C TRP A 28 -3.53 11.85 2.95
N LEU A 29 -4.74 11.33 2.74
CA LEU A 29 -5.24 10.19 3.50
C LEU A 29 -4.40 8.94 3.25
N ALA A 30 -4.09 8.63 1.99
CA ALA A 30 -3.25 7.50 1.62
C ALA A 30 -1.86 7.58 2.27
N ARG A 31 -1.27 8.77 2.35
CA ARG A 31 0.02 9.00 3.03
C ARG A 31 0.00 8.69 4.53
N HIS A 32 -1.12 8.90 5.21
CA HIS A 32 -1.24 8.59 6.64
C HIS A 32 -1.70 7.15 6.89
N LEU A 33 -2.38 6.55 5.91
CA LEU A 33 -2.94 5.21 6.03
C LEU A 33 -2.06 4.09 5.45
N THR A 34 -1.06 4.43 4.65
CA THR A 34 -0.06 3.49 4.13
C THR A 34 1.30 3.75 4.78
N GLU A 35 2.16 2.74 4.77
CA GLU A 35 3.51 2.85 5.36
C GLU A 35 4.52 3.51 4.42
N VAL A 36 4.15 3.62 3.16
CA VAL A 36 5.00 4.15 2.11
C VAL A 36 4.55 5.58 1.85
N PRO A 37 5.30 6.60 2.30
CA PRO A 37 4.93 8.00 2.07
C PRO A 37 5.25 8.39 0.62
N LEU A 38 4.21 8.68 -0.16
CA LEU A 38 4.32 9.15 -1.54
C LEU A 38 3.58 10.47 -1.71
N TYR A 39 3.89 11.20 -2.78
CA TYR A 39 3.16 12.38 -3.21
C TYR A 39 2.05 12.03 -4.20
N ASP A 40 2.24 11.04 -5.09
CA ASP A 40 1.25 10.60 -6.08
C ASP A 40 0.93 9.09 -6.00
N TYR A 41 -0.11 8.75 -5.24
CA TYR A 41 -0.61 7.38 -5.15
C TYR A 41 -1.40 6.95 -6.40
N GLN A 42 -1.93 7.92 -7.15
CA GLN A 42 -2.93 7.71 -8.20
C GLN A 42 -2.32 7.65 -9.60
N CYS A 43 -0.99 7.74 -9.73
CA CYS A 43 -0.32 7.58 -11.01
C CYS A 43 -0.36 6.11 -11.43
N GLY A 44 -0.91 5.80 -12.60
CA GLY A 44 -1.00 4.43 -13.11
C GLY A 44 0.34 3.86 -13.63
N ALA A 45 1.40 4.68 -13.70
CA ALA A 45 2.72 4.19 -14.12
C ALA A 45 3.43 3.51 -12.93
N LYS A 46 3.44 2.18 -12.95
CA LYS A 46 4.03 1.33 -11.91
C LYS A 46 5.13 0.44 -12.51
N ALA A 47 6.24 0.32 -11.78
CA ALA A 47 7.30 -0.62 -12.08
C ALA A 47 7.71 -1.31 -10.78
N ILE A 48 7.90 -2.62 -10.85
CA ILE A 48 8.22 -3.48 -9.71
C ILE A 48 9.27 -4.51 -10.13
N THR A 49 10.17 -4.86 -9.22
CA THR A 49 11.15 -5.93 -9.46
C THR A 49 10.46 -7.29 -9.44
N ALA A 50 11.00 -8.28 -10.14
CA ALA A 50 10.46 -9.64 -10.11
C ALA A 50 10.41 -10.24 -8.69
N ALA A 51 11.43 -9.95 -7.87
CA ALA A 51 11.48 -10.38 -6.48
C ALA A 51 10.33 -9.77 -5.65
N ALA A 52 10.16 -8.44 -5.69
CA ALA A 52 9.08 -7.78 -4.97
C ALA A 52 7.70 -8.20 -5.48
N TRP A 53 7.54 -8.40 -6.79
CA TRP A 53 6.30 -8.94 -7.34
C TRP A 53 6.02 -10.34 -6.80
N SER A 54 7.06 -11.17 -6.63
CA SER A 54 6.89 -12.51 -6.10
C SER A 54 6.24 -12.46 -4.71
N ASP A 55 6.72 -11.58 -3.84
CA ASP A 55 6.25 -11.50 -2.46
C ASP A 55 4.81 -10.96 -2.38
N VAL A 56 4.47 -9.95 -3.19
CA VAL A 56 3.19 -9.24 -3.04
C VAL A 56 2.02 -9.83 -3.83
N ARG A 57 2.26 -10.56 -4.93
CA ARG A 57 1.21 -10.91 -5.92
C ARG A 57 0.05 -11.73 -5.35
N THR A 58 0.30 -12.56 -4.34
CA THR A 58 -0.71 -13.40 -3.68
C THR A 58 -1.58 -12.64 -2.69
N HIS A 59 -1.26 -11.37 -2.44
CA HIS A 59 -1.94 -10.50 -1.49
C HIS A 59 -2.69 -9.33 -2.16
N LEU A 60 -2.88 -9.36 -3.48
CA LEU A 60 -3.60 -8.34 -4.25
C LEU A 60 -4.98 -8.84 -4.68
N TYR A 61 -6.03 -8.12 -4.29
CA TYR A 61 -7.43 -8.48 -4.48
C TYR A 61 -8.29 -7.30 -4.95
N GLU A 62 -7.88 -6.07 -4.69
CA GLU A 62 -8.62 -4.87 -5.08
C GLU A 62 -8.51 -4.64 -6.59
N PRO A 63 -9.63 -4.53 -7.32
CA PRO A 63 -9.62 -4.28 -8.76
C PRO A 63 -9.58 -2.78 -9.08
N GLY A 64 -9.30 -2.48 -10.35
CA GLY A 64 -9.37 -1.12 -10.89
C GLY A 64 -8.41 -0.15 -10.20
N PHE A 65 -8.84 1.10 -9.99
CA PHE A 65 -7.98 2.16 -9.41
C PHE A 65 -7.52 1.90 -7.98
N ALA A 66 -8.16 0.97 -7.26
CA ALA A 66 -7.74 0.59 -5.90
C ALA A 66 -6.53 -0.37 -5.90
N TRP A 67 -6.29 -1.07 -7.02
CA TRP A 67 -5.19 -2.03 -7.16
C TRP A 67 -3.82 -1.40 -6.88
N ASP A 68 -3.57 -0.21 -7.43
CA ASP A 68 -2.32 0.53 -7.25
C ASP A 68 -2.03 0.84 -5.78
N ILE A 69 -3.08 1.11 -5.00
CA ILE A 69 -2.99 1.45 -3.58
C ILE A 69 -2.72 0.20 -2.76
N GLU A 70 -3.37 -0.92 -3.10
CA GLU A 70 -3.11 -2.19 -2.45
C GLU A 70 -1.68 -2.66 -2.71
N LEU A 71 -1.20 -2.52 -3.95
CA LEU A 71 0.18 -2.82 -4.30
C LEU A 71 1.17 -2.04 -3.43
N ILE A 72 0.93 -0.73 -3.23
CA ILE A 72 1.78 0.11 -2.37
C ILE A 72 1.73 -0.35 -0.91
N ALA A 73 0.52 -0.55 -0.39
CA ALA A 73 0.32 -0.91 1.02
C ALA A 73 0.94 -2.27 1.35
N VAL A 74 0.74 -3.26 0.48
CA VAL A 74 1.31 -4.60 0.61
C VAL A 74 2.83 -4.55 0.44
N ALA A 75 3.36 -3.85 -0.57
CA ALA A 75 4.81 -3.71 -0.73
C ALA A 75 5.48 -3.09 0.49
N GLY A 76 4.85 -2.07 1.10
CA GLY A 76 5.27 -1.49 2.37
C GLY A 76 5.27 -2.50 3.52
N ALA A 77 4.19 -3.28 3.66
CA ALA A 77 4.08 -4.33 4.67
C ALA A 77 5.15 -5.43 4.52
N PHE A 78 5.59 -5.71 3.29
CA PHE A 78 6.72 -6.61 3.03
C PHE A 78 8.10 -5.98 3.25
N GLY A 79 8.16 -4.68 3.56
CA GLY A 79 9.40 -3.93 3.79
C GLY A 79 10.11 -3.49 2.50
N HIS A 80 9.45 -3.55 1.34
CA HIS A 80 10.05 -3.10 0.09
C HIS A 80 10.16 -1.59 0.04
N ARG A 81 11.29 -1.09 -0.49
CA ARG A 81 11.47 0.32 -0.79
C ARG A 81 10.70 0.72 -2.04
N VAL A 82 9.88 1.76 -1.93
CA VAL A 82 9.14 2.33 -3.05
C VAL A 82 9.63 3.77 -3.25
N ALA A 83 10.01 4.11 -4.48
CA ALA A 83 10.47 5.44 -4.85
C ALA A 83 9.54 6.07 -5.88
N GLU A 84 9.42 7.40 -5.84
CA GLU A 84 8.78 8.19 -6.89
C GLU A 84 9.78 8.60 -7.95
N VAL A 85 9.36 8.49 -9.21
CA VAL A 85 10.11 8.83 -10.41
C VAL A 85 9.26 9.83 -11.18
N PRO A 86 9.80 11.01 -11.56
CA PRO A 86 9.05 11.98 -12.34
C PRO A 86 8.62 11.39 -13.67
N VAL A 87 7.39 11.70 -14.10
CA VAL A 87 6.88 11.32 -15.41
C VAL A 87 6.36 12.56 -16.15
N VAL A 88 6.43 12.51 -17.48
CA VAL A 88 5.69 13.44 -18.34
C VAL A 88 4.28 12.87 -18.48
N TRP A 89 3.27 13.69 -18.18
CA TRP A 89 1.88 13.27 -18.19
C TRP A 89 1.01 14.28 -18.92
N GLU A 90 0.25 13.79 -19.89
CA GLU A 90 -0.72 14.56 -20.65
C GLU A 90 -2.11 14.00 -20.35
N ASP A 91 -2.96 14.82 -19.71
CA ASP A 91 -4.33 14.42 -19.40
C ASP A 91 -5.17 14.42 -20.68
N GLN A 92 -5.81 13.30 -20.99
CA GLN A 92 -6.80 13.26 -22.06
C GLN A 92 -8.11 13.94 -21.59
N PRO A 93 -8.64 14.91 -22.34
CA PRO A 93 -9.75 15.75 -21.90
C PRO A 93 -11.08 15.00 -21.74
N ASP A 94 -11.30 13.89 -22.45
CA ASP A 94 -12.58 13.16 -22.47
C ASP A 94 -12.62 11.97 -21.48
N SER A 95 -12.39 12.25 -20.20
CA SER A 95 -12.52 11.22 -19.15
C SER A 95 -13.99 10.90 -18.84
N THR A 96 -14.44 9.68 -19.15
CA THR A 96 -15.77 9.14 -18.79
C THR A 96 -15.92 8.72 -17.32
N VAL A 97 -14.86 8.90 -16.51
CA VAL A 97 -14.81 8.45 -15.12
C VAL A 97 -15.49 9.45 -14.17
N SER A 98 -16.55 9.00 -13.48
CA SER A 98 -17.19 9.73 -12.37
C SER A 98 -16.19 10.02 -11.25
N PRO A 99 -15.89 11.30 -10.92
CA PRO A 99 -14.90 11.64 -9.90
C PRO A 99 -15.32 11.20 -8.49
N VAL A 100 -16.59 11.36 -8.14
CA VAL A 100 -17.11 11.09 -6.78
C VAL A 100 -17.15 9.58 -6.51
N ASP A 101 -17.75 8.81 -7.42
CA ASP A 101 -17.87 7.36 -7.25
C ASP A 101 -16.50 6.69 -7.21
N THR A 102 -15.58 7.16 -8.06
CA THR A 102 -14.19 6.69 -8.08
C THR A 102 -13.49 7.00 -6.77
N THR A 103 -13.65 8.22 -6.25
CA THR A 103 -13.06 8.62 -4.96
C THR A 103 -13.58 7.75 -3.81
N LEU A 104 -14.88 7.45 -3.76
CA LEU A 104 -15.47 6.58 -2.73
C LEU A 104 -14.98 5.14 -2.84
N LYS A 105 -14.91 4.58 -4.07
CA LYS A 105 -14.35 3.25 -4.33
C LYS A 105 -12.90 3.17 -3.89
N MET A 106 -12.10 4.18 -4.23
CA MET A 106 -10.70 4.29 -3.84
C MET A 106 -10.52 4.42 -2.33
N ALA A 107 -11.35 5.21 -1.63
CA ALA A 107 -11.29 5.35 -0.18
C ALA A 107 -11.59 4.02 0.53
N ARG A 108 -12.59 3.26 0.06
CA ARG A 108 -12.88 1.91 0.56
C ARG A 108 -11.72 0.95 0.28
N GLY A 109 -11.18 0.99 -0.94
CA GLY A 109 -10.00 0.21 -1.33
C GLY A 109 -8.82 0.48 -0.39
N LEU A 110 -8.49 1.75 -0.16
CA LEU A 110 -7.42 2.17 0.75
C LEU A 110 -7.59 1.60 2.17
N LEU A 111 -8.80 1.62 2.73
CA LEU A 111 -9.06 1.07 4.06
C LEU A 111 -8.84 -0.45 4.11
N ARG A 112 -9.30 -1.17 3.07
CA ARG A 112 -9.08 -2.62 2.96
C ARG A 112 -7.60 -2.96 2.76
N SER A 113 -6.91 -2.22 1.90
CA SER A 113 -5.46 -2.35 1.69
C SER A 113 -4.69 -2.10 2.99
N ARG A 114 -5.07 -1.09 3.77
CA ARG A 114 -4.47 -0.83 5.09
C ARG A 114 -4.70 -1.99 6.05
N HIS A 115 -5.92 -2.52 6.12
CA HIS A 115 -6.22 -3.65 6.99
C HIS A 115 -5.37 -4.87 6.62
N ARG A 116 -5.31 -5.21 5.33
CA ARG A 116 -4.49 -6.33 4.83
C ARG A 116 -3.01 -6.13 5.11
N ALA A 117 -2.49 -4.93 4.86
CA ALA A 117 -1.10 -4.58 5.14
C ALA A 117 -0.77 -4.72 6.64
N ARG A 118 -1.73 -4.44 7.54
CA ARG A 118 -1.55 -4.67 8.98
C ARG A 118 -1.46 -6.15 9.31
N THR A 119 -2.35 -6.97 8.78
CA THR A 119 -2.34 -8.43 8.99
C THR A 119 -1.01 -9.04 8.55
N ILE A 120 -0.54 -8.73 7.34
CA ILE A 120 0.74 -9.24 6.82
C ILE A 120 1.91 -8.92 7.77
N ARG A 121 1.93 -7.72 8.36
CA ARG A 121 2.99 -7.34 9.30
C ARG A 121 2.86 -8.05 10.64
N GLU A 122 1.64 -8.20 11.14
CA GLU A 122 1.38 -8.91 12.39
C GLU A 122 1.86 -10.37 12.25
N ASP A 123 1.53 -11.04 11.15
CA ASP A 123 1.98 -12.40 10.87
C ASP A 123 3.53 -12.47 10.84
N ARG A 124 4.17 -11.55 10.10
CA ARG A 124 5.65 -11.50 10.04
C ARG A 124 6.31 -11.16 11.36
N LEU A 125 5.67 -10.33 12.20
CA LEU A 125 6.18 -10.02 13.52
C LEU A 125 6.14 -11.26 14.42
N HIS A 126 5.06 -12.04 14.37
CA HIS A 126 4.96 -13.29 15.11
C HIS A 126 6.02 -14.30 14.67
N GLU A 127 6.18 -14.51 13.35
CA GLU A 127 7.24 -15.40 12.83
C GLU A 127 8.64 -15.01 13.29
N LEU A 128 8.94 -13.70 13.35
CA LEU A 128 10.23 -13.20 13.83
C LEU A 128 10.41 -13.37 15.35
N ILE A 129 9.34 -13.25 16.13
CA ILE A 129 9.37 -13.48 17.58
C ILE A 129 9.59 -14.97 17.85
N ASP A 130 8.85 -15.84 17.17
CA ASP A 130 8.96 -17.30 17.32
C ASP A 130 10.33 -17.80 16.90
N ALA A 131 10.89 -17.29 15.79
CA ALA A 131 12.25 -17.63 15.37
C ALA A 131 13.34 -17.19 16.36
N ARG A 132 13.04 -16.22 17.23
CA ARG A 132 13.96 -15.72 18.25
C ARG A 132 13.80 -16.43 19.60
N ASN A 133 12.59 -16.87 19.92
CA ASN A 133 12.29 -17.58 21.15
C ASN A 133 12.44 -19.10 20.93
N ASP A 134 13.61 -19.63 21.28
CA ASP A 134 13.83 -21.07 21.50
C ASP A 134 13.29 -21.53 22.89
N GLU A 135 12.54 -20.65 23.56
CA GLU A 135 11.98 -20.91 24.88
C GLU A 135 10.63 -21.63 24.76
N ARG A 136 10.60 -22.84 25.34
CA ARG A 136 9.36 -23.61 25.56
C ARG A 136 8.32 -22.73 26.25
N THR A 137 7.05 -22.93 25.91
CA THR A 137 5.93 -22.21 26.54
C THR A 137 5.94 -22.44 28.05
N LEU A 138 5.42 -21.49 28.84
CA LEU A 138 5.33 -21.65 30.30
C LEU A 138 4.64 -22.96 30.69
N VAL A 139 3.62 -23.38 29.94
CA VAL A 139 2.92 -24.66 30.18
C VAL A 139 3.84 -25.86 29.96
N GLU A 140 4.66 -25.85 28.91
CA GLU A 140 5.66 -26.90 28.67
C GLU A 140 6.79 -26.89 29.70
N GLN A 141 7.18 -25.70 30.19
CA GLN A 141 8.16 -25.56 31.26
C GLN A 141 7.62 -26.17 32.58
N PHE A 142 6.40 -25.80 32.99
CA PHE A 142 5.77 -26.32 34.21
C PHE A 142 5.37 -27.80 34.11
N SER A 143 5.01 -28.31 32.92
CA SER A 143 4.69 -29.74 32.74
C SER A 143 5.94 -30.63 32.84
N ALA A 144 7.10 -30.12 32.42
CA ALA A 144 8.37 -30.84 32.56
C ALA A 144 8.81 -30.95 34.04
N GLU A 145 8.58 -29.91 34.86
CA GLU A 145 8.89 -29.93 36.30
C GLU A 145 8.00 -30.89 37.10
N VAL A 146 6.73 -31.06 36.71
CA VAL A 146 5.77 -31.94 37.42
C VAL A 146 6.01 -33.44 37.16
N THR A 147 6.77 -33.79 36.12
CA THR A 147 7.02 -35.20 35.76
C THR A 147 8.32 -35.76 36.34
N ASP A 148 9.12 -34.93 37.04
CA ASP A 148 10.44 -35.28 37.58
C ASP A 148 10.42 -35.55 39.10
N ASP A 149 9.24 -35.77 39.69
CA ASP A 149 8.97 -36.08 41.11
C ASP A 149 8.12 -37.37 41.22
#